data_AF-A0A673J6F0-F1
#
_entry.id   AF-A0A673J6F0-F1
#
_cell.length_a   1.000
_cell.length_b   1.000
_cell.length_c   1.000
_cell.angle_alpha   90.00
_cell.angle_beta   90.00
_cell.angle_gamma   90.00
#
_symmetry.space_group_name_H-M   'P 1'
#
loop_
_entity.id
_entity.type
_entity.pdbx_description
1 polymer ?
#
loop_
_entity_poly.entity_id
_entity_poly.type
_entity_poly.pdbx_seq_one_letter_code
_entity_poly.pdbx_strand_id
1 'polypeptide(L)'
;MSPFLRIGFSSFEMDPGLAYHEEVLNPYCAVYMKEAVETEKGQMYKQKRPTMYPPWSSTFDAHVHRGRVMHVVVKDKTAELKTEATVQLDTLASRCKKENGKLEIWVELKPQGRLLMEARYFLERKTEREKEGVFALHHRRGAIKQAKVHVVKCHEFTATFFPQPTFCSVCKEFVWGLNKQGYQCRQCNAAIHKKCIDKVIAKCTGSAVNSKETMIHKERFKIDMPHRFKVYNYMSPTFCEHCGTLLWGLARQGLKCEECGMNVHHKCQRKVANLCGVNQKLMAEALGRRPSLEQSEPLYATPRKEHHKFNLDNFTLHKMLGKGSFGKVFLAELKGAGQFFAVKALKKDVVLMDDDVECTMVERRVLSLAWEHPFLTHLYCTFQTKENLFFVMEYLNGGDLMFHIQACHRFDLPRSTFYAAEIVCGLQFLHSKGIVYRYTLLWKLYWGTSTLCVS
;
A
#
# COMPACT_ATOMS: atom_id res chain seq x y z
N MET A 1 15.81 4.45 -32.97
CA MET A 1 15.34 3.78 -31.74
C MET A 1 15.86 4.61 -30.58
N SER A 2 15.01 5.10 -29.67
CA SER A 2 15.53 5.83 -28.52
C SER A 2 16.08 4.81 -27.50
N PRO A 3 17.37 4.86 -27.15
CA PRO A 3 17.91 3.94 -26.16
C PRO A 3 17.50 4.39 -24.75
N PHE A 4 17.19 3.42 -23.89
CA PHE A 4 16.95 3.69 -22.47
C PHE A 4 17.60 2.62 -21.60
N LEU A 5 17.86 3.00 -20.35
CA LEU A 5 18.33 2.12 -19.29
C LEU A 5 17.20 1.87 -18.31
N ARG A 6 17.00 0.62 -17.92
CA ARG A 6 16.20 0.27 -16.74
C ARG A 6 17.15 0.13 -15.56
N ILE A 7 17.01 0.99 -14.56
CA ILE A 7 17.93 1.13 -13.45
C ILE A 7 17.21 0.78 -12.15
N GLY A 8 17.85 0.04 -11.25
CA GLY A 8 17.37 -0.24 -9.90
C GLY A 8 18.47 -0.10 -8.85
N PHE A 9 18.09 0.15 -7.61
CA PHE A 9 19.01 0.22 -6.46
C PHE A 9 18.62 -0.84 -5.45
N SER A 10 19.56 -1.72 -5.08
CA SER A 10 19.27 -2.91 -4.26
C SER A 10 19.82 -2.82 -2.84
N SER A 11 20.96 -2.15 -2.64
CA SER A 11 21.62 -2.01 -1.34
C SER A 11 22.32 -0.66 -1.19
N PHE A 12 22.48 -0.20 0.05
CA PHE A 12 23.29 0.96 0.43
C PHE A 12 24.10 0.62 1.68
N GLU A 13 25.39 0.93 1.63
CA GLU A 13 26.35 0.66 2.70
C GLU A 13 27.06 1.96 3.10
N MET A 14 27.28 2.14 4.40
CA MET A 14 28.10 3.23 4.94
C MET A 14 29.40 2.68 5.50
N ASP A 15 30.47 3.46 5.46
CA ASP A 15 31.77 3.02 5.96
C ASP A 15 31.73 2.80 7.49
N PRO A 16 32.15 1.63 8.00
CA PRO A 16 31.88 1.18 9.38
C PRO A 16 32.71 1.87 10.49
N GLY A 17 33.28 3.05 10.25
CA GLY A 17 34.28 3.68 11.13
C GLY A 17 33.84 4.91 11.93
N LEU A 18 32.59 5.35 11.87
CA LEU A 18 32.16 6.64 12.46
C LEU A 18 30.84 6.54 13.25
N ALA A 19 30.73 7.38 14.29
CA ALA A 19 29.65 7.42 15.29
C ALA A 19 28.21 7.59 14.78
N TYR A 20 28.01 7.79 13.47
CA TYR A 20 26.72 7.94 12.81
C TYR A 20 26.02 6.61 12.46
N HIS A 21 26.64 5.46 12.77
CA HIS A 21 26.16 4.13 12.38
C HIS A 21 24.81 3.74 13.01
N GLU A 22 24.42 4.37 14.12
CA GLU A 22 23.15 4.09 14.82
C GLU A 22 21.96 4.96 14.35
N GLU A 23 22.19 6.05 13.60
CA GLU A 23 21.13 7.03 13.26
C GLU A 23 20.47 6.82 11.89
N VAL A 24 21.01 5.95 11.02
CA VAL A 24 20.45 5.73 9.67
C VAL A 24 19.39 4.62 9.66
N LEU A 25 18.33 4.81 10.43
CA LEU A 25 17.14 3.95 10.36
C LEU A 25 16.34 4.24 9.09
N ASN A 26 16.65 3.51 8.01
CA ASN A 26 15.89 3.43 6.75
C ASN A 26 16.06 4.65 5.80
N PRO A 27 17.20 4.73 5.07
CA PRO A 27 17.46 5.81 4.11
C PRO A 27 16.61 5.67 2.85
N TYR A 28 16.42 6.76 2.10
CA TYR A 28 15.73 6.75 0.80
C TYR A 28 16.48 7.54 -0.27
N CYS A 29 16.29 7.14 -1.54
CA CYS A 29 16.97 7.73 -2.67
C CYS A 29 16.11 8.79 -3.36
N ALA A 30 16.70 9.96 -3.61
CA ALA A 30 16.19 10.99 -4.51
C ALA A 30 17.04 11.00 -5.78
N VAL A 31 16.40 10.84 -6.94
CA VAL A 31 17.06 10.79 -8.24
C VAL A 31 16.65 12.00 -9.08
N TYR A 32 17.64 12.80 -9.45
CA TYR A 32 17.48 13.99 -10.26
C TYR A 32 18.02 13.72 -11.67
N MET A 33 17.13 13.75 -12.66
CA MET A 33 17.49 13.61 -14.06
C MET A 33 17.82 14.99 -14.63
N LYS A 34 19.11 15.27 -14.84
CA LYS A 34 19.58 16.57 -15.32
C LYS A 34 20.09 16.47 -16.75
N GLU A 35 19.80 17.50 -17.53
CA GLU A 35 20.27 17.65 -18.91
C GLU A 35 21.38 18.71 -18.93
N ALA A 36 22.46 18.43 -19.67
CA ALA A 36 23.43 19.46 -19.97
C ALA A 36 22.81 20.55 -20.85
N VAL A 37 23.03 21.79 -20.47
CA VAL A 37 22.67 23.00 -21.20
C VAL A 37 23.94 23.82 -21.33
N GLU A 38 24.32 24.15 -22.56
CA GLU A 38 25.41 25.08 -22.81
C GLU A 38 24.95 26.49 -22.46
N THR A 39 25.77 27.18 -21.68
CA THR A 39 25.57 28.58 -21.31
C THR A 39 26.85 29.37 -21.61
N GLU A 40 26.76 30.70 -21.65
CA GLU A 40 27.90 31.60 -21.87
C GLU A 40 29.03 31.41 -20.83
N LYS A 41 28.74 30.79 -19.67
CA LYS A 41 29.69 30.50 -18.58
C LYS A 41 30.13 29.01 -18.53
N GLY A 42 29.81 28.22 -19.55
CA GLY A 42 30.13 26.80 -19.66
C GLY A 42 28.92 25.86 -19.58
N GLN A 43 29.19 24.56 -19.43
CA GLN A 43 28.16 23.52 -19.41
C GLN A 43 27.48 23.45 -18.04
N MET A 44 26.17 23.74 -17.98
CA MET A 44 25.37 23.68 -16.76
C MET A 44 24.37 22.51 -16.82
N TYR A 45 24.03 21.93 -15.66
CA TYR A 45 23.04 20.86 -15.59
C TYR A 45 21.68 21.39 -15.13
N LYS A 46 20.69 21.41 -16.04
CA LYS A 46 19.32 21.84 -15.74
C LYS A 46 18.41 20.63 -15.52
N GLN A 47 17.72 20.62 -14.40
CA GLN A 47 16.65 19.65 -14.17
C GLN A 47 15.36 20.15 -14.84
N LYS A 48 14.89 19.43 -15.87
CA LYS A 48 13.61 19.73 -16.55
C LYS A 48 12.45 18.88 -16.05
N ARG A 49 12.74 17.72 -15.45
CA ARG A 49 11.74 16.76 -14.96
C ARG A 49 11.70 16.73 -13.43
N PRO A 50 10.54 16.42 -12.81
CA PRO A 50 10.46 16.25 -11.36
C PRO A 50 11.46 15.23 -10.82
N THR A 51 11.91 15.43 -9.58
CA THR A 51 12.74 14.46 -8.86
C THR A 51 11.98 13.15 -8.67
N MET A 52 12.67 12.04 -8.84
CA MET A 52 12.13 10.69 -8.66
C MET A 52 12.56 10.13 -7.30
N TYR A 53 11.71 9.33 -6.67
CA TYR A 53 12.01 8.66 -5.40
C TYR A 53 11.80 7.16 -5.55
N PRO A 54 12.70 6.44 -6.24
CA PRO A 54 12.54 5.00 -6.45
C PRO A 54 12.67 4.25 -5.11
N PRO A 55 11.70 3.39 -4.75
CA PRO A 55 11.89 2.46 -3.64
C PRO A 55 13.11 1.55 -3.86
N TRP A 56 13.73 1.10 -2.76
CA TRP A 56 14.74 0.03 -2.80
C TRP A 56 14.18 -1.21 -3.49
N SER A 57 15.02 -1.90 -4.24
CA SER A 57 14.69 -3.08 -5.03
C SER A 57 13.59 -2.87 -6.09
N SER A 58 13.33 -1.61 -6.48
CA SER A 58 12.46 -1.26 -7.61
C SER A 58 13.28 -0.71 -8.78
N THR A 59 12.70 -0.73 -9.98
CA THR A 59 13.36 -0.23 -11.20
C THR A 59 12.63 0.94 -11.83
N PHE A 60 13.36 1.83 -12.48
CA PHE A 60 12.84 2.95 -13.26
C PHE A 60 13.58 3.09 -14.60
N ASP A 61 12.93 3.73 -15.57
CA ASP A 61 13.48 3.87 -16.93
C ASP A 61 14.08 5.27 -17.16
N ALA A 62 15.35 5.29 -17.57
CA ALA A 62 16.15 6.48 -17.84
C ALA A 62 16.55 6.52 -19.32
N HIS A 63 16.01 7.48 -20.09
CA HIS A 63 16.37 7.60 -21.51
C HIS A 63 17.79 8.14 -21.66
N VAL A 64 18.56 7.53 -22.54
CA VAL A 64 19.96 7.86 -22.77
C VAL A 64 20.03 8.99 -23.80
N HIS A 65 20.54 10.15 -23.38
CA HIS A 65 20.83 11.29 -24.23
C HIS A 65 22.26 11.76 -23.95
N ARG A 66 22.93 12.33 -24.96
CA ARG A 66 24.30 12.84 -24.83
C ARG A 66 24.36 13.93 -23.74
N GLY A 67 25.28 13.79 -22.80
CA GLY A 67 25.45 14.76 -21.69
C GLY A 67 24.34 14.72 -20.63
N ARG A 68 23.44 13.73 -20.64
CA ARG A 68 22.43 13.56 -19.61
C ARG A 68 23.02 12.81 -18.42
N VAL A 69 22.78 13.37 -17.23
CA VAL A 69 23.29 12.79 -15.97
C VAL A 69 22.14 12.45 -15.03
N MET A 70 22.35 11.38 -14.28
CA MET A 70 21.54 10.96 -13.16
C MET A 70 22.27 11.35 -11.88
N HIS A 71 21.72 12.31 -11.14
CA HIS A 71 22.25 12.68 -9.84
C HIS A 71 21.44 11.95 -8.76
N VAL A 72 22.10 11.06 -8.03
CA VAL A 72 21.51 10.23 -6.97
C VAL A 72 21.90 10.82 -5.64
N VAL A 73 20.92 10.99 -4.77
CA VAL A 73 21.08 11.56 -3.44
C VAL A 73 20.43 10.60 -2.44
N VAL A 74 21.18 10.17 -1.43
CA VAL A 74 20.67 9.36 -0.32
C VAL A 74 20.37 10.29 0.86
N LYS A 75 19.12 10.21 1.33
CA LYS A 75 18.60 11.00 2.44
C LYS A 75 18.16 10.10 3.59
N ASP A 76 18.21 10.64 4.80
CA ASP A 76 17.57 10.04 5.97
C ASP A 76 16.08 10.42 6.08
N LYS A 77 15.39 9.96 7.12
CA LYS A 77 13.97 10.26 7.37
C LYS A 77 13.69 11.75 7.67
N THR A 78 14.68 12.53 8.11
CA THR A 78 14.52 13.97 8.35
C THR A 78 14.67 14.79 7.06
N ALA A 79 14.90 14.10 5.93
CA ALA A 79 15.14 14.65 4.60
C ALA A 79 16.47 15.42 4.47
N GLU A 80 17.38 15.23 5.43
CA GLU A 80 18.74 15.76 5.37
C GLU A 80 19.57 14.99 4.35
N LEU A 81 20.37 15.73 3.58
CA LEU A 81 21.33 15.16 2.64
C LEU A 81 22.43 14.46 3.43
N LYS A 82 22.60 13.15 3.23
CA LYS A 82 23.73 12.42 3.82
C LYS A 82 24.84 12.18 2.81
N THR A 83 24.49 11.78 1.59
CA THR A 83 25.49 11.51 0.55
C THR A 83 24.91 11.51 -0.87
N GLU A 84 25.74 11.73 -1.89
CA GLU A 84 25.32 11.87 -3.29
C GLU A 84 26.35 11.37 -4.30
N ALA A 85 25.89 11.04 -5.52
CA ALA A 85 26.74 10.73 -6.67
C ALA A 85 26.10 11.22 -7.98
N THR A 86 26.94 11.58 -8.94
CA THR A 86 26.50 11.89 -10.31
C THR A 86 26.96 10.79 -11.27
N VAL A 87 26.00 10.18 -11.96
CA VAL A 87 26.23 9.09 -12.92
C VAL A 87 25.89 9.55 -14.33
N GLN A 88 26.83 9.41 -15.26
CA GLN A 88 26.62 9.70 -16.69
C GLN A 88 25.91 8.51 -17.37
N LEU A 89 24.76 8.78 -18.00
CA LEU A 89 23.91 7.71 -18.53
C LEU A 89 24.42 7.11 -19.85
N ASP A 90 25.13 7.89 -20.65
CA ASP A 90 25.82 7.44 -21.87
C ASP A 90 27.00 6.51 -21.56
N THR A 91 27.80 6.85 -20.56
CA THR A 91 28.87 6.00 -20.03
C THR A 91 28.30 4.70 -19.45
N LEU A 92 27.24 4.80 -18.64
CA LEU A 92 26.55 3.64 -18.06
C LEU A 92 25.98 2.72 -19.15
N ALA A 93 25.32 3.29 -20.17
CA ALA A 93 24.79 2.52 -21.29
C ALA A 93 25.87 1.82 -22.11
N SER A 94 27.01 2.48 -22.31
CA SER A 94 28.15 1.89 -23.03
C SER A 94 28.74 0.70 -22.28
N ARG A 95 28.80 0.77 -20.94
CA ARG A 95 29.21 -0.36 -20.10
C ARG A 95 28.20 -1.51 -20.14
N CYS A 96 26.89 -1.23 -20.01
CA CYS A 96 25.85 -2.26 -20.15
C CYS A 96 25.94 -2.99 -21.50
N LYS A 97 26.23 -2.29 -22.60
CA LYS A 97 26.38 -2.92 -23.92
C LYS A 97 27.56 -3.90 -23.98
N LYS A 98 28.67 -3.59 -23.30
CA LYS A 98 29.85 -4.47 -23.22
C LYS A 98 29.54 -5.73 -22.39
N GLU A 99 28.70 -5.62 -21.37
CA GLU A 99 28.29 -6.72 -20.48
C GLU A 99 26.94 -7.35 -20.89
N ASN A 100 26.76 -7.64 -22.18
CA ASN A 100 25.59 -8.35 -22.70
C ASN A 100 24.22 -7.72 -22.34
N GLY A 101 24.18 -6.40 -22.16
CA GLY A 101 22.96 -5.64 -21.90
C GLY A 101 22.55 -5.53 -20.42
N LYS A 102 23.27 -6.14 -19.48
CA LYS A 102 23.05 -6.01 -18.02
C LYS A 102 24.36 -5.63 -17.33
N LEU A 103 24.28 -4.78 -16.31
CA LEU A 103 25.41 -4.33 -15.50
C LEU A 103 24.97 -4.23 -14.05
N GLU A 104 25.81 -4.68 -13.12
CA GLU A 104 25.64 -4.52 -11.68
C GLU A 104 26.91 -3.88 -11.11
N ILE A 105 26.79 -2.70 -10.51
CA ILE A 105 27.95 -1.92 -10.05
C ILE A 105 27.69 -1.23 -8.72
N TRP A 106 28.74 -1.11 -7.91
CA TRP A 106 28.77 -0.19 -6.79
C TRP A 106 29.04 1.24 -7.28
N VAL A 107 28.21 2.17 -6.84
CA VAL A 107 28.36 3.61 -7.07
C VAL A 107 28.82 4.25 -5.77
N GLU A 108 30.06 4.74 -5.76
CA GLU A 108 30.62 5.47 -4.63
C GLU A 108 29.93 6.83 -4.47
N LEU A 109 29.43 7.11 -3.27
CA LEU A 109 28.74 8.34 -2.92
C LEU A 109 29.67 9.23 -2.08
N LYS A 110 29.54 10.56 -2.22
CA LYS A 110 30.30 11.56 -1.45
C LYS A 110 29.39 12.25 -0.44
N PRO A 111 29.85 12.56 0.78
CA PRO A 111 31.20 12.34 1.29
C PRO A 111 31.54 10.89 1.65
N GLN A 112 30.56 9.99 1.82
CA GLN A 112 30.79 8.63 2.31
C GLN A 112 29.68 7.65 1.90
N GLY A 113 30.03 6.35 1.82
CA GLY A 113 29.10 5.26 1.52
C GLY A 113 28.98 4.93 0.04
N ARG A 114 28.35 3.79 -0.26
CA ARG A 114 28.21 3.25 -1.61
C ARG A 114 26.85 2.62 -1.85
N LEU A 115 26.40 2.65 -3.10
CA LEU A 115 25.09 2.19 -3.54
C LEU A 115 25.22 1.08 -4.57
N LEU A 116 24.57 -0.06 -4.36
CA LEU A 116 24.50 -1.12 -5.36
C LEU A 116 23.44 -0.77 -6.40
N MET A 117 23.87 -0.61 -7.65
CA MET A 117 23.03 -0.23 -8.78
C MET A 117 23.03 -1.33 -9.85
N GLU A 118 21.84 -1.74 -10.26
CA GLU A 118 21.63 -2.60 -11.42
C GLU A 118 21.13 -1.77 -12.60
N ALA A 119 21.68 -1.98 -13.79
CA ALA A 119 21.26 -1.31 -15.01
C ALA A 119 21.12 -2.29 -16.18
N ARG A 120 20.04 -2.17 -16.96
CA ARG A 120 19.82 -2.95 -18.19
C ARG A 120 19.55 -2.05 -19.38
N TYR A 121 20.19 -2.34 -20.51
CA TYR A 121 20.09 -1.54 -21.73
C TYR A 121 19.00 -2.06 -22.68
N PHE A 122 18.18 -1.15 -23.21
CA PHE A 122 17.12 -1.45 -24.17
C PHE A 122 17.15 -0.51 -25.39
N LEU A 123 16.71 -1.02 -26.54
CA LEU A 123 16.46 -0.28 -27.78
C LEU A 123 14.96 -0.28 -28.09
N GLU A 124 14.35 0.89 -28.18
CA GLU A 124 12.93 1.02 -28.53
C GLU A 124 12.67 0.63 -30.00
N ARG A 125 12.09 -0.55 -30.24
CA ARG A 125 11.68 -1.00 -31.59
C ARG A 125 10.46 -0.20 -32.07
N LYS A 126 10.59 0.52 -33.18
CA LYS A 126 9.46 1.05 -33.94
C LYS A 126 8.79 -0.12 -34.69
N THR A 127 7.55 -0.43 -34.39
CA THR A 127 6.69 -1.19 -35.31
C THR A 127 6.28 -0.27 -36.46
N GLU A 128 6.65 -0.63 -37.68
CA GLU A 128 6.29 0.07 -38.92
C GLU A 128 4.89 -0.30 -39.42
N ARG A 129 4.15 0.73 -39.87
CA ARG A 129 3.12 0.82 -40.93
C ARG A 129 2.12 1.91 -40.51
N GLU A 130 1.90 3.02 -41.22
CA GLU A 130 2.13 3.38 -42.63
C GLU A 130 2.60 4.85 -42.76
N LYS A 131 3.42 5.10 -43.79
CA LYS A 131 3.78 6.42 -44.30
C LYS A 131 2.91 6.69 -45.53
N GLU A 132 2.38 7.91 -45.62
CA GLU A 132 2.19 8.76 -46.82
C GLU A 132 1.28 9.93 -46.37
N GLY A 133 1.49 11.22 -46.65
CA GLY A 133 2.55 12.01 -47.26
C GLY A 133 2.30 13.47 -46.80
N VAL A 134 3.33 14.32 -46.93
CA VAL A 134 3.37 15.75 -46.52
C VAL A 134 2.72 16.57 -47.66
N PHE A 135 1.84 17.58 -47.51
CA PHE A 135 1.95 18.91 -46.89
C PHE A 135 0.59 19.65 -46.99
N ALA A 136 0.47 20.72 -46.20
CA ALA A 136 -0.42 21.89 -46.34
C ALA A 136 -1.91 21.77 -45.91
N LEU A 137 -2.24 22.36 -44.75
CA LEU A 137 -3.05 23.59 -44.66
C LEU A 137 -3.47 23.85 -43.21
N HIS A 138 -3.18 25.06 -42.73
CA HIS A 138 -3.78 25.64 -41.54
C HIS A 138 -5.32 25.61 -41.62
N HIS A 139 -5.94 25.58 -40.43
CA HIS A 139 -7.37 25.68 -40.16
C HIS A 139 -8.24 24.48 -40.55
N ARG A 140 -8.55 23.60 -39.57
CA ARG A 140 -9.94 23.30 -39.13
C ARG A 140 -9.96 22.90 -37.65
N ARG A 141 -10.95 23.46 -36.95
CA ARG A 141 -11.26 23.21 -35.53
C ARG A 141 -11.37 21.71 -35.26
N GLY A 142 -10.73 21.27 -34.18
CA GLY A 142 -10.66 19.87 -33.81
C GLY A 142 -12.02 19.20 -33.78
N ALA A 143 -12.12 18.05 -34.45
CA ALA A 143 -13.14 17.09 -34.14
C ALA A 143 -12.98 16.72 -32.66
N ILE A 144 -13.89 17.21 -31.81
CA ILE A 144 -13.98 16.82 -30.41
C ILE A 144 -14.32 15.33 -30.44
N LYS A 145 -13.31 14.46 -30.30
CA LYS A 145 -13.55 13.08 -29.88
C LYS A 145 -14.28 13.18 -28.55
N GLN A 146 -15.58 12.88 -28.55
CA GLN A 146 -16.39 12.87 -27.35
C GLN A 146 -15.66 11.99 -26.31
N ALA A 147 -15.32 12.58 -25.17
CA ALA A 147 -14.61 11.87 -24.13
C ALA A 147 -15.50 10.72 -23.65
N LYS A 148 -14.99 9.47 -23.71
CA LYS A 148 -15.70 8.29 -23.19
C LYS A 148 -16.13 8.56 -21.74
N VAL A 149 -17.44 8.63 -21.52
CA VAL A 149 -18.05 8.85 -20.20
C VAL A 149 -18.23 7.50 -19.54
N HIS A 150 -17.77 7.36 -18.30
CA HIS A 150 -17.99 6.18 -17.48
C HIS A 150 -19.09 6.49 -16.46
N VAL A 151 -20.20 5.76 -16.50
CA VAL A 151 -21.31 5.95 -15.57
C VAL A 151 -21.22 4.91 -14.45
N VAL A 152 -20.96 5.36 -13.22
CA VAL A 152 -20.83 4.47 -12.04
C VAL A 152 -21.57 5.07 -10.86
N LYS A 153 -22.54 4.34 -10.30
CA LYS A 153 -23.37 4.81 -9.15
C LYS A 153 -23.91 6.24 -9.36
N CYS A 154 -24.47 6.50 -10.54
CA CYS A 154 -24.97 7.81 -10.99
C CYS A 154 -23.90 8.90 -11.21
N HIS A 155 -22.62 8.63 -11.03
CA HIS A 155 -21.55 9.55 -11.43
C HIS A 155 -21.24 9.42 -12.92
N GLU A 156 -21.24 10.54 -13.66
CA GLU A 156 -20.67 10.64 -15.01
C GLU A 156 -19.19 11.04 -14.95
N PHE A 157 -18.30 10.06 -14.94
CA PHE A 157 -16.86 10.26 -14.90
C PHE A 157 -16.26 10.43 -16.29
N THR A 158 -15.51 11.51 -16.51
CA THR A 158 -14.70 11.72 -17.72
C THR A 158 -13.22 11.68 -17.38
N ALA A 159 -12.42 11.10 -18.27
CA ALA A 159 -10.97 11.07 -18.10
C ALA A 159 -10.43 12.50 -18.20
N THR A 160 -9.80 12.97 -17.13
CA THR A 160 -9.43 14.37 -16.93
C THR A 160 -7.93 14.52 -16.68
N PHE A 161 -7.37 15.59 -17.22
CA PHE A 161 -6.05 16.07 -16.86
C PHE A 161 -6.19 17.07 -15.72
N PHE A 162 -5.55 16.80 -14.58
CA PHE A 162 -5.53 17.65 -13.41
C PHE A 162 -4.24 18.49 -13.43
N PRO A 163 -4.28 19.76 -13.85
CA PRO A 163 -3.09 20.61 -13.94
C PRO A 163 -2.55 21.01 -12.57
N GLN A 164 -3.37 20.90 -11.53
CA GLN A 164 -3.01 21.18 -10.14
C GLN A 164 -2.99 19.90 -9.31
N PRO A 165 -2.24 19.88 -8.20
CA PRO A 165 -2.23 18.73 -7.33
C PRO A 165 -3.65 18.39 -6.86
N THR A 166 -4.13 17.20 -7.25
CA THR A 166 -5.49 16.72 -6.96
C THR A 166 -5.40 15.39 -6.22
N PHE A 167 -6.14 15.25 -5.12
CA PHE A 167 -6.22 14.00 -4.35
C PHE A 167 -7.49 13.21 -4.68
N CYS A 168 -7.39 11.88 -4.60
CA CYS A 168 -8.50 10.98 -4.89
C CYS A 168 -9.49 10.96 -3.71
N SER A 169 -10.78 11.17 -3.98
CA SER A 169 -11.82 11.12 -2.93
C SER A 169 -12.05 9.73 -2.32
N VAL A 170 -11.61 8.66 -2.98
CA VAL A 170 -11.80 7.28 -2.53
C VAL A 170 -10.64 6.80 -1.66
N CYS A 171 -9.39 6.96 -2.12
CA CYS A 171 -8.22 6.45 -1.39
C CYS A 171 -7.39 7.54 -0.71
N LYS A 172 -7.75 8.82 -0.88
CA LYS A 172 -7.07 10.00 -0.31
C LYS A 172 -5.62 10.20 -0.77
N GLU A 173 -5.14 9.37 -1.70
CA GLU A 173 -3.81 9.48 -2.29
C GLU A 173 -3.78 10.47 -3.45
N PHE A 174 -2.58 11.01 -3.71
CA PHE A 174 -2.34 11.94 -4.79
C PHE A 174 -2.66 11.32 -6.17
N VAL A 175 -3.40 12.02 -7.03
CA VAL A 175 -3.73 11.58 -8.39
C VAL A 175 -2.62 11.98 -9.35
N TRP A 176 -1.70 11.04 -9.62
CA TRP A 176 -0.53 11.25 -10.47
C TRP A 176 -0.47 10.28 -11.65
N GLY A 177 0.23 10.68 -12.71
CA GLY A 177 0.39 9.89 -13.94
C GLY A 177 0.77 10.75 -15.16
N LEU A 178 1.18 10.11 -16.25
CA LEU A 178 1.41 10.78 -17.53
C LEU A 178 0.06 10.93 -18.28
N ASN A 179 -0.23 12.13 -18.81
CA ASN A 179 -1.52 12.49 -19.45
C ASN A 179 -2.71 12.56 -18.46
N LYS A 180 -3.94 12.25 -18.90
CA LYS A 180 -5.15 12.25 -18.07
C LYS A 180 -4.95 11.31 -16.86
N GLN A 181 -4.70 11.86 -15.67
CA GLN A 181 -4.23 11.12 -14.50
C GLN A 181 -5.35 10.38 -13.77
N GLY A 182 -6.60 10.82 -13.94
CA GLY A 182 -7.74 10.24 -13.26
C GLY A 182 -9.06 10.59 -13.93
N TYR A 183 -10.13 10.38 -13.18
CA TYR A 183 -11.49 10.69 -13.59
C TYR A 183 -12.05 11.81 -12.73
N GLN A 184 -12.81 12.72 -13.36
CA GLN A 184 -13.60 13.72 -12.66
C GLN A 184 -15.07 13.55 -13.00
N CYS A 185 -15.93 13.54 -11.99
CA CYS A 185 -17.37 13.52 -12.21
C CYS A 185 -17.84 14.87 -12.74
N ARG A 186 -18.55 14.88 -13.88
CA ARG A 186 -19.07 16.10 -14.51
C ARG A 186 -20.08 16.87 -13.65
N GLN A 187 -20.77 16.16 -12.76
CA GLN A 187 -21.88 16.72 -11.97
C GLN A 187 -21.42 17.21 -10.59
N CYS A 188 -20.82 16.31 -9.80
CA CYS A 188 -20.40 16.64 -8.43
C CYS A 188 -18.93 17.11 -8.32
N ASN A 189 -18.13 17.02 -9.39
CA ASN A 189 -16.69 17.31 -9.40
C ASN A 189 -15.83 16.40 -8.51
N ALA A 190 -16.34 15.24 -8.10
CA ALA A 190 -15.53 14.25 -7.39
C ALA A 190 -14.35 13.80 -8.27
N ALA A 191 -13.14 13.81 -7.73
CA ALA A 191 -11.92 13.42 -8.44
C ALA A 191 -11.39 12.09 -7.90
N ILE A 192 -11.10 11.14 -8.80
CA ILE A 192 -10.64 9.80 -8.43
C ILE A 192 -9.53 9.29 -9.35
N HIS A 193 -8.74 8.31 -8.88
CA HIS A 193 -7.84 7.57 -9.77
C HIS A 193 -8.63 6.70 -10.76
N LYS A 194 -8.00 6.36 -11.89
CA LYS A 194 -8.55 5.37 -12.81
C LYS A 194 -8.81 4.01 -12.15
N LYS A 195 -7.90 3.56 -11.30
CA LYS A 195 -8.02 2.31 -10.53
C LYS A 195 -9.07 2.34 -9.40
N CYS A 196 -9.58 3.52 -9.07
CA CYS A 196 -10.54 3.71 -7.98
C CYS A 196 -11.99 3.85 -8.49
N ILE A 197 -12.21 3.80 -9.81
CA ILE A 197 -13.54 3.97 -10.40
C ILE A 197 -14.53 2.90 -9.96
N ASP A 198 -14.09 1.64 -9.92
CA ASP A 198 -14.93 0.52 -9.46
C ASP A 198 -15.05 0.45 -7.94
N LYS A 199 -14.31 1.31 -7.22
CA LYS A 199 -14.37 1.44 -5.75
C LYS A 199 -15.31 2.55 -5.28
N VAL A 200 -16.01 3.21 -6.20
CA VAL A 200 -17.00 4.25 -5.86
C VAL A 200 -18.28 3.58 -5.37
N ILE A 201 -18.59 3.77 -4.08
CA ILE A 201 -19.79 3.20 -3.43
C ILE A 201 -20.91 4.22 -3.38
N ALA A 202 -20.55 5.48 -3.09
CA ALA A 202 -21.49 6.57 -2.96
C ALA A 202 -22.25 6.83 -4.27
N LYS A 203 -23.55 7.12 -4.16
CA LYS A 203 -24.32 7.65 -5.29
C LYS A 203 -23.99 9.12 -5.50
N CYS A 204 -23.97 9.55 -6.76
CA CYS A 204 -23.78 10.95 -7.09
C CYS A 204 -24.95 11.79 -6.53
N THR A 205 -24.62 12.77 -5.69
CA THR A 205 -25.58 13.76 -5.15
C THR A 205 -25.88 14.90 -6.13
N GLY A 206 -25.11 14.99 -7.23
CA GLY A 206 -25.26 16.01 -8.26
C GLY A 206 -26.14 15.59 -9.45
N SER A 207 -26.60 14.34 -9.51
CA SER A 207 -27.58 13.90 -10.51
C SER A 207 -28.96 14.30 -10.03
N ALA A 208 -29.60 15.24 -10.73
CA ALA A 208 -31.02 15.44 -10.54
C ALA A 208 -31.76 14.13 -10.87
N VAL A 209 -32.67 13.76 -9.97
CA VAL A 209 -33.72 12.74 -10.07
C VAL A 209 -34.14 12.49 -11.52
N ASN A 210 -33.94 11.28 -12.06
CA ASN A 210 -34.78 10.67 -13.12
C ASN A 210 -34.24 9.29 -13.55
N SER A 211 -34.78 8.24 -12.95
CA SER A 211 -35.44 7.14 -13.68
C SER A 211 -36.03 6.17 -12.64
N LYS A 212 -37.15 5.54 -12.99
CA LYS A 212 -37.92 4.58 -12.18
C LYS A 212 -37.15 3.31 -11.75
N GLU A 213 -35.83 3.29 -11.83
CA GLU A 213 -34.96 2.19 -11.43
C GLU A 213 -34.60 2.21 -9.93
N THR A 214 -35.27 3.06 -9.14
CA THR A 214 -35.00 3.27 -7.71
C THR A 214 -35.77 2.35 -6.75
N MET A 215 -36.55 1.38 -7.26
CA MET A 215 -37.42 0.57 -6.39
C MET A 215 -37.05 -0.91 -6.19
N ILE A 216 -36.01 -1.48 -6.85
CA ILE A 216 -35.72 -2.94 -6.75
C ILE A 216 -34.31 -3.28 -6.19
N HIS A 217 -33.52 -2.29 -5.75
CA HIS A 217 -32.31 -2.55 -4.95
C HIS A 217 -32.35 -1.86 -3.58
N LYS A 218 -33.47 -2.06 -2.89
CA LYS A 218 -33.54 -1.92 -1.43
C LYS A 218 -32.99 -3.21 -0.81
N GLU A 219 -32.22 -3.02 0.26
CA GLU A 219 -31.78 -4.05 1.23
C GLU A 219 -30.43 -4.71 0.96
N ARG A 220 -29.37 -4.02 1.43
CA ARG A 220 -28.53 -4.63 2.49
C ARG A 220 -27.73 -3.66 3.34
N PHE A 221 -27.49 -2.41 2.93
CA PHE A 221 -26.87 -1.40 3.80
C PHE A 221 -27.33 0.02 3.43
N LYS A 222 -28.33 0.57 4.13
CA LYS A 222 -28.60 2.01 4.08
C LYS A 222 -27.61 2.72 5.00
N ILE A 223 -26.40 2.94 4.53
CA ILE A 223 -25.43 3.78 5.22
C ILE A 223 -25.73 5.21 4.82
N ASP A 224 -26.48 5.91 5.66
CA ASP A 224 -26.82 7.33 5.52
C ASP A 224 -26.40 8.03 6.81
N MET A 225 -25.09 8.24 6.97
CA MET A 225 -24.51 8.90 8.13
C MET A 225 -24.01 10.29 7.72
N PRO A 226 -24.78 11.36 7.99
CA PRO A 226 -24.45 12.70 7.52
C PRO A 226 -23.22 13.25 8.22
N HIS A 227 -22.44 14.06 7.50
CA HIS A 227 -21.30 14.77 8.07
C HIS A 227 -21.74 16.02 8.86
N ARG A 228 -21.14 16.24 10.03
CA ARG A 228 -21.31 17.47 10.82
C ARG A 228 -20.19 18.46 10.50
N PHE A 229 -20.38 19.23 9.42
CA PHE A 229 -19.40 20.21 8.95
C PHE A 229 -19.46 21.54 9.72
N LYS A 230 -18.31 22.03 10.18
CA LYS A 230 -18.14 23.40 10.70
C LYS A 230 -17.06 24.15 9.95
N VAL A 231 -17.18 25.48 9.89
CA VAL A 231 -16.17 26.34 9.26
C VAL A 231 -14.86 26.23 10.04
N TYR A 232 -13.75 26.03 9.31
CA TYR A 232 -12.45 25.78 9.91
C TYR A 232 -11.37 26.66 9.29
N ASN A 233 -10.42 27.10 10.12
CA ASN A 233 -9.22 27.85 9.71
C ASN A 233 -8.05 26.88 9.61
N TYR A 234 -7.58 26.64 8.40
CA TYR A 234 -6.45 25.76 8.13
C TYR A 234 -5.14 26.54 8.23
N MET A 235 -4.19 26.02 9.02
CA MET A 235 -2.87 26.62 9.23
C MET A 235 -1.81 26.14 8.22
N SER A 236 -2.17 25.16 7.38
CA SER A 236 -1.31 24.59 6.34
C SER A 236 -2.11 24.32 5.07
N PRO A 237 -1.44 24.25 3.89
CA PRO A 237 -2.10 23.92 2.63
C PRO A 237 -2.89 22.61 2.73
N THR A 238 -4.23 22.71 2.76
CA THR A 238 -5.13 21.58 2.96
C THR A 238 -6.00 21.38 1.72
N PHE A 239 -6.25 20.13 1.34
CA PHE A 239 -7.01 19.80 0.13
C PHE A 239 -8.42 19.34 0.48
N CYS A 240 -9.37 19.67 -0.39
CA CYS A 240 -10.74 19.18 -0.30
C CYS A 240 -10.78 17.68 -0.62
N GLU A 241 -11.27 16.87 0.30
CA GLU A 241 -11.37 15.41 0.15
C GLU A 241 -12.49 14.98 -0.82
N HIS A 242 -13.30 15.93 -1.31
CA HIS A 242 -14.33 15.66 -2.32
C HIS A 242 -13.84 15.91 -3.75
N CYS A 243 -13.45 17.14 -4.07
CA CYS A 243 -12.99 17.51 -5.41
C CYS A 243 -11.47 17.37 -5.60
N GLY A 244 -10.74 17.06 -4.53
CA GLY A 244 -9.30 16.83 -4.53
C GLY A 244 -8.43 18.08 -4.59
N THR A 245 -9.00 19.28 -4.77
CA THR A 245 -8.23 20.53 -4.97
C THR A 245 -8.02 21.32 -3.68
N LEU A 246 -7.05 22.23 -3.69
CA LEU A 246 -6.65 23.02 -2.53
C LEU A 246 -7.80 23.88 -1.98
N LEU A 247 -7.92 23.95 -0.65
CA LEU A 247 -8.76 24.90 0.07
C LEU A 247 -8.05 26.26 0.09
N TRP A 248 -8.42 27.14 -0.83
CA TRP A 248 -7.78 28.44 -1.00
C TRP A 248 -8.24 29.47 0.03
N GLY A 249 -7.29 30.29 0.53
CA GLY A 249 -7.57 31.45 1.38
C GLY A 249 -6.67 31.53 2.62
N LEU A 250 -6.62 32.70 3.25
CA LEU A 250 -5.84 32.95 4.47
C LEU A 250 -6.59 32.56 5.75
N ALA A 251 -7.92 32.54 5.72
CA ALA A 251 -8.77 32.10 6.82
C ALA A 251 -10.09 31.54 6.28
N ARG A 252 -10.77 30.69 7.07
CA ARG A 252 -12.08 30.09 6.79
C ARG A 252 -12.15 29.43 5.41
N GLN A 253 -11.05 28.80 5.00
CA GLN A 253 -10.83 28.29 3.63
C GLN A 253 -11.83 27.18 3.25
N GLY A 254 -12.41 26.52 4.24
CA GLY A 254 -13.39 25.47 4.03
C GLY A 254 -14.07 25.03 5.32
N LEU A 255 -14.61 23.82 5.25
CA LEU A 255 -15.36 23.16 6.30
C LEU A 255 -14.61 21.90 6.72
N LYS A 256 -14.66 21.57 8.01
CA LYS A 256 -14.14 20.32 8.57
C LYS A 256 -15.27 19.59 9.27
N CYS A 257 -15.41 18.28 9.01
CA CYS A 257 -16.33 17.44 9.76
C CYS A 257 -15.79 17.23 11.17
N GLU A 258 -16.59 17.48 12.20
CA GLU A 258 -16.15 17.31 13.60
C GLU A 258 -15.93 15.84 13.97
N GLU A 259 -16.70 14.94 13.37
CA GLU A 259 -16.69 13.51 13.73
C GLU A 259 -15.55 12.76 13.02
N CYS A 260 -15.43 12.90 11.69
CA CYS A 260 -14.47 12.13 10.89
C CYS A 260 -13.27 12.94 10.39
N GLY A 261 -13.22 14.25 10.68
CA GLY A 261 -12.14 15.13 10.25
C GLY A 261 -12.10 15.45 8.76
N MET A 262 -13.09 15.04 7.96
CA MET A 262 -13.13 15.27 6.52
C MET A 262 -13.13 16.78 6.19
N ASN A 263 -12.22 17.19 5.31
CA ASN A 263 -12.04 18.59 4.92
C ASN A 263 -12.64 18.86 3.53
N VAL A 264 -13.50 19.86 3.39
CA VAL A 264 -14.19 20.17 2.12
C VAL A 264 -14.34 21.67 1.87
N HIS A 265 -14.46 22.09 0.60
CA HIS A 265 -14.87 23.47 0.30
C HIS A 265 -16.32 23.71 0.74
N HIS A 266 -16.65 24.98 1.04
CA HIS A 266 -18.04 25.42 1.27
C HIS A 266 -18.99 24.97 0.16
N LYS A 267 -18.59 25.13 -1.11
CA LYS A 267 -19.36 24.71 -2.29
C LYS A 267 -19.47 23.18 -2.47
N CYS A 268 -18.58 22.42 -1.84
CA CYS A 268 -18.56 20.96 -1.92
C CYS A 268 -19.42 20.30 -0.85
N GLN A 269 -19.78 21.01 0.24
CA GLN A 269 -20.57 20.47 1.36
C GLN A 269 -21.81 19.69 0.92
N ARG A 270 -22.65 20.30 0.06
CA ARG A 270 -23.91 19.68 -0.42
C ARG A 270 -23.69 18.59 -1.47
N LYS A 271 -22.46 18.43 -1.97
CA LYS A 271 -22.07 17.45 -3.00
C LYS A 271 -21.39 16.21 -2.41
N VAL A 272 -21.07 16.23 -1.12
CA VAL A 272 -20.47 15.11 -0.40
C VAL A 272 -21.55 14.09 -0.07
N ALA A 273 -21.21 12.80 -0.12
CA ALA A 273 -22.11 11.73 0.26
C ALA A 273 -22.21 11.57 1.78
N ASN A 274 -23.35 11.09 2.27
CA ASN A 274 -23.59 10.85 3.71
C ASN A 274 -22.94 9.53 4.17
N LEU A 275 -21.61 9.49 4.19
CA LEU A 275 -20.81 8.33 4.58
C LEU A 275 -19.80 8.72 5.69
N CYS A 276 -20.23 9.52 6.66
CA CYS A 276 -19.37 9.98 7.75
C CYS A 276 -18.82 8.79 8.55
N GLY A 277 -17.51 8.79 8.82
CA GLY A 277 -16.84 7.73 9.57
C GLY A 277 -16.56 6.44 8.76
N VAL A 278 -16.93 6.38 7.48
CA VAL A 278 -16.82 5.17 6.66
C VAL A 278 -15.68 5.27 5.66
N ASN A 279 -14.78 4.27 5.65
CA ASN A 279 -13.69 4.20 4.67
C ASN A 279 -14.17 3.54 3.37
N GLN A 280 -14.36 4.36 2.32
CA GLN A 280 -14.87 3.89 1.03
C GLN A 280 -13.97 2.85 0.35
N LYS A 281 -12.65 2.90 0.54
CA LYS A 281 -11.74 1.91 -0.04
C LYS A 281 -11.96 0.53 0.58
N LEU A 282 -12.02 0.46 1.92
CA LEU A 282 -12.25 -0.78 2.66
C LEU A 282 -13.65 -1.36 2.38
N MET A 283 -14.66 -0.49 2.36
CA MET A 283 -16.03 -0.92 2.06
C MET A 283 -16.18 -1.39 0.62
N ALA A 284 -15.46 -0.80 -0.34
CA ALA A 284 -15.51 -1.22 -1.74
C ALA A 284 -14.77 -2.55 -1.94
N GLU A 285 -13.72 -2.78 -1.15
CA GLU A 285 -13.03 -4.07 -1.10
C GLU A 285 -13.91 -5.15 -0.47
N ALA A 286 -14.75 -4.80 0.51
CA ALA A 286 -15.77 -5.69 1.06
C ALA A 286 -16.93 -5.97 0.07
N LEU A 287 -17.41 -4.95 -0.67
CA LEU A 287 -18.54 -5.05 -1.61
C LEU A 287 -18.15 -5.54 -3.02
N GLY A 288 -16.89 -5.39 -3.42
CA GLY A 288 -16.36 -5.77 -4.73
C GLY A 288 -16.22 -7.28 -4.93
N ARG A 289 -16.48 -8.08 -3.89
CA ARG A 289 -16.74 -9.52 -4.01
C ARG A 289 -18.14 -9.69 -4.61
N ARG A 290 -18.22 -9.72 -5.95
CA ARG A 290 -19.47 -10.11 -6.63
C ARG A 290 -19.79 -11.57 -6.27
N PRO A 291 -21.02 -11.87 -5.84
CA PRO A 291 -21.44 -13.23 -5.52
C PRO A 291 -21.63 -13.98 -6.85
N SER A 292 -20.75 -14.93 -7.16
CA SER A 292 -21.15 -16.06 -7.99
C SER A 292 -22.20 -16.84 -7.20
N LEU A 293 -23.31 -17.07 -7.87
CA LEU A 293 -24.48 -17.83 -7.44
C LEU A 293 -24.13 -18.97 -6.48
N GLU A 294 -24.76 -18.95 -5.31
CA GLU A 294 -24.90 -20.06 -4.36
C GLU A 294 -23.65 -20.90 -4.07
N GLN A 295 -22.63 -20.31 -3.46
CA GLN A 295 -21.79 -21.01 -2.49
C GLN A 295 -21.56 -20.10 -1.28
N SER A 296 -21.85 -20.63 -0.10
CA SER A 296 -21.74 -20.00 1.23
C SER A 296 -20.53 -19.08 1.37
N GLU A 297 -20.67 -17.96 2.08
CA GLU A 297 -19.54 -17.12 2.50
C GLU A 297 -18.37 -17.99 2.99
N PRO A 298 -17.09 -17.63 2.72
CA PRO A 298 -15.97 -18.35 3.29
C PRO A 298 -16.10 -18.23 4.81
N LEU A 299 -16.55 -19.32 5.43
CA LEU A 299 -16.70 -19.44 6.87
C LEU A 299 -15.30 -19.18 7.45
N TYR A 300 -15.10 -18.01 8.06
CA TYR A 300 -14.09 -17.90 9.11
C TYR A 300 -14.37 -19.07 10.05
N ALA A 301 -13.39 -19.95 10.20
CA ALA A 301 -13.62 -21.20 10.90
C ALA A 301 -14.07 -20.85 12.32
N THR A 302 -15.33 -21.17 12.64
CA THR A 302 -15.79 -21.40 14.00
C THR A 302 -15.69 -22.89 14.20
N PRO A 303 -14.59 -23.40 14.80
CA PRO A 303 -14.34 -24.82 14.73
C PRO A 303 -15.22 -25.55 15.75
N ARG A 304 -15.83 -26.65 15.32
CA ARG A 304 -16.42 -27.63 16.22
C ARG A 304 -15.31 -28.53 16.75
N LYS A 305 -15.40 -28.97 18.01
CA LYS A 305 -14.57 -30.06 18.56
C LYS A 305 -14.88 -31.37 17.82
N GLU A 306 -14.36 -31.53 16.63
CA GLU A 306 -14.34 -32.82 15.93
C GLU A 306 -12.90 -33.30 15.86
N HIS A 307 -12.65 -34.46 16.48
CA HIS A 307 -11.34 -35.11 16.54
C HIS A 307 -10.96 -35.75 15.19
N HIS A 308 -10.94 -34.97 14.11
CA HIS A 308 -10.40 -35.42 12.84
C HIS A 308 -8.86 -35.29 12.84
N LYS A 309 -8.19 -36.40 12.52
CA LYS A 309 -6.72 -36.40 12.33
C LYS A 309 -6.42 -35.74 10.99
N PHE A 310 -5.93 -34.51 11.04
CA PHE A 310 -5.45 -33.80 9.86
C PHE A 310 -3.96 -34.08 9.62
N ASN A 311 -3.55 -34.02 8.37
CA ASN A 311 -2.16 -34.04 7.92
C ASN A 311 -1.93 -32.92 6.90
N LEU A 312 -0.69 -32.80 6.39
CA LEU A 312 -0.34 -31.73 5.45
C LEU A 312 -1.12 -31.81 4.14
N ASP A 313 -1.50 -33.00 3.68
CA ASP A 313 -2.21 -33.21 2.42
C ASP A 313 -3.64 -32.69 2.47
N ASN A 314 -4.22 -32.49 3.66
CA ASN A 314 -5.51 -31.84 3.81
C ASN A 314 -5.46 -30.33 3.55
N PHE A 315 -4.27 -29.73 3.51
CA PHE A 315 -4.10 -28.29 3.35
C PHE A 315 -3.42 -27.93 2.03
N THR A 316 -3.81 -26.80 1.45
CA THR A 316 -3.11 -26.15 0.35
C THR A 316 -2.35 -24.95 0.91
N LEU A 317 -1.01 -25.01 0.89
CA LEU A 317 -0.17 -23.89 1.32
C LEU A 317 -0.10 -22.83 0.21
N HIS A 318 -0.45 -21.58 0.54
CA HIS A 318 -0.54 -20.46 -0.39
C HIS A 318 0.70 -19.57 -0.33
N LYS A 319 0.80 -18.71 0.70
CA LYS A 319 1.84 -17.67 0.82
C LYS A 319 2.55 -17.78 2.17
N MET A 320 3.86 -17.56 2.20
CA MET A 320 4.60 -17.39 3.46
C MET A 320 4.24 -16.04 4.12
N LEU A 321 3.72 -16.11 5.34
CA LEU A 321 3.32 -14.94 6.14
C LEU A 321 4.47 -14.40 6.98
N GLY A 322 5.36 -15.29 7.47
CA GLY A 322 6.49 -14.89 8.29
C GLY A 322 7.56 -15.98 8.39
N LYS A 323 8.77 -15.55 8.74
CA LYS A 323 9.91 -16.42 9.03
C LYS A 323 10.43 -16.07 10.43
N GLY A 324 10.33 -17.01 11.37
CA GLY A 324 10.90 -16.90 12.71
C GLY A 324 12.23 -17.64 12.83
N SER A 325 12.82 -17.64 14.03
CA SER A 325 14.02 -18.42 14.36
C SER A 325 13.81 -19.93 14.16
N PHE A 326 12.68 -20.44 14.63
CA PHE A 326 12.40 -21.88 14.70
C PHE A 326 11.64 -22.44 13.49
N GLY A 327 11.16 -21.58 12.59
CA GLY A 327 10.32 -22.06 11.48
C GLY A 327 9.65 -20.99 10.64
N LYS A 328 8.72 -21.44 9.80
CA LYS A 328 8.01 -20.62 8.80
C LYS A 328 6.52 -20.67 9.05
N VAL A 329 5.83 -19.55 8.84
CA VAL A 329 4.38 -19.46 8.92
C VAL A 329 3.81 -19.28 7.52
N PHE A 330 2.82 -20.08 7.16
CA PHE A 330 2.17 -20.08 5.85
C PHE A 330 0.68 -19.80 5.98
N LEU A 331 0.11 -19.05 5.06
CA LEU A 331 -1.33 -19.04 4.81
C LEU A 331 -1.67 -20.37 4.14
N ALA A 332 -2.64 -21.10 4.69
CA ALA A 332 -3.11 -22.37 4.17
C ALA A 332 -4.62 -22.41 4.06
N GLU A 333 -5.13 -23.20 3.13
CA GLU A 333 -6.56 -23.45 2.96
C GLU A 333 -6.86 -24.93 3.22
N LEU A 334 -7.89 -25.21 4.01
CA LEU A 334 -8.39 -26.58 4.19
C LEU A 334 -9.15 -27.01 2.94
N LYS A 335 -8.66 -28.05 2.26
CA LYS A 335 -9.20 -28.53 0.99
C LYS A 335 -10.67 -28.92 1.15
N GLY A 336 -11.52 -28.39 0.27
CA GLY A 336 -12.95 -28.68 0.23
C GLY A 336 -13.81 -27.92 1.26
N ALA A 337 -13.20 -27.18 2.20
CA ALA A 337 -13.93 -26.40 3.20
C ALA A 337 -13.96 -24.89 2.90
N GLY A 338 -13.05 -24.38 2.07
CA GLY A 338 -12.91 -22.94 1.80
C GLY A 338 -12.49 -22.12 3.03
N GLN A 339 -11.92 -22.78 4.04
CA GLN A 339 -11.48 -22.20 5.31
C GLN A 339 -9.98 -21.92 5.28
N PHE A 340 -9.59 -20.73 5.70
CA PHE A 340 -8.19 -20.29 5.72
C PHE A 340 -7.60 -20.29 7.12
N PHE A 341 -6.35 -20.73 7.22
CA PHE A 341 -5.61 -20.92 8.46
C PHE A 341 -4.17 -20.38 8.32
N ALA A 342 -3.57 -20.03 9.46
CA ALA A 342 -2.14 -19.79 9.56
C ALA A 342 -1.45 -21.08 10.05
N VAL A 343 -0.59 -21.66 9.22
CA VAL A 343 0.14 -22.90 9.53
C VAL A 343 1.58 -22.56 9.89
N LYS A 344 1.94 -22.72 11.16
CA LYS A 344 3.31 -22.59 11.65
C LYS A 344 4.01 -23.96 11.55
N ALA A 345 5.03 -24.03 10.71
CA ALA A 345 5.85 -25.22 10.47
C ALA A 345 7.23 -25.04 11.13
N LEU A 346 7.50 -25.87 12.13
CA LEU A 346 8.77 -25.93 12.87
C LEU A 346 9.54 -27.17 12.43
N LYS A 347 10.85 -27.04 12.18
CA LYS A 347 11.67 -28.22 11.88
C LYS A 347 12.14 -28.89 13.17
N LYS A 348 12.03 -30.21 13.26
CA LYS A 348 12.37 -30.96 14.48
C LYS A 348 13.86 -30.94 14.80
N ASP A 349 14.71 -30.97 13.79
CA ASP A 349 16.16 -30.85 13.94
C ASP A 349 16.56 -29.54 14.62
N VAL A 350 15.97 -28.42 14.19
CA VAL A 350 16.21 -27.09 14.79
C VAL A 350 15.68 -27.03 16.22
N VAL A 351 14.45 -27.51 16.47
CA VAL A 351 13.88 -27.54 17.83
C VAL A 351 14.72 -28.37 18.80
N LEU A 352 15.30 -29.49 18.33
CA LEU A 352 16.18 -30.32 19.14
C LEU A 352 17.55 -29.67 19.36
N MET A 353 18.11 -29.03 18.33
CA MET A 353 19.41 -28.37 18.39
C MET A 353 19.41 -27.19 19.37
N ASP A 354 18.30 -26.45 19.41
CA ASP A 354 18.12 -25.28 20.27
C ASP A 354 17.57 -25.66 21.68
N ASP A 355 17.40 -26.95 21.99
CA ASP A 355 16.82 -27.48 23.24
C ASP A 355 15.42 -26.92 23.58
N ASP A 356 14.64 -26.58 22.55
CA ASP A 356 13.34 -25.87 22.66
C ASP A 356 12.12 -26.80 22.65
N VAL A 357 12.32 -28.08 22.99
CA VAL A 357 11.26 -29.10 23.00
C VAL A 357 10.19 -28.76 24.04
N GLU A 358 10.59 -28.40 25.26
CA GLU A 358 9.64 -28.03 26.31
C GLU A 358 8.89 -26.76 25.97
N CYS A 359 9.59 -25.73 25.45
CA CYS A 359 8.99 -24.49 24.97
C CYS A 359 7.89 -24.76 23.92
N THR A 360 8.17 -25.64 22.96
CA THR A 360 7.21 -26.04 21.91
C THR A 360 5.99 -26.76 22.50
N MET A 361 6.20 -27.61 23.50
CA MET A 361 5.12 -28.34 24.18
C MET A 361 4.26 -27.44 25.07
N VAL A 362 4.86 -26.43 25.71
CA VAL A 362 4.16 -25.38 26.44
C VAL A 362 3.33 -24.54 25.48
N GLU A 363 3.89 -24.08 24.37
CA GLU A 363 3.17 -23.32 23.34
C GLU A 363 1.91 -24.07 22.88
N ARG A 364 2.03 -25.38 22.58
CA ARG A 364 0.89 -26.23 22.23
C ARG A 364 -0.19 -26.25 23.32
N ARG A 365 0.20 -26.41 24.59
CA ARG A 365 -0.75 -26.45 25.72
C ARG A 365 -1.46 -25.11 25.87
N VAL A 366 -0.73 -24.00 25.85
CA VAL A 366 -1.29 -22.64 25.97
C VAL A 366 -2.27 -22.36 24.84
N LEU A 367 -1.88 -22.63 23.59
CA LEU A 367 -2.73 -22.43 22.42
C LEU A 367 -3.98 -23.33 22.41
N SER A 368 -3.91 -24.51 23.03
CA SER A 368 -5.08 -25.39 23.21
C SER A 368 -6.05 -24.85 24.27
N LEU A 369 -5.54 -24.15 25.28
CA LEU A 369 -6.35 -23.51 26.34
C LEU A 369 -6.96 -22.18 25.89
N ALA A 370 -6.28 -21.48 24.98
CA ALA A 370 -6.68 -20.18 24.43
C ALA A 370 -8.07 -20.18 23.76
N TRP A 371 -8.60 -21.36 23.41
CA TRP A 371 -9.93 -21.53 22.84
C TRP A 371 -11.06 -20.91 23.66
N GLU A 372 -10.89 -20.82 24.98
CA GLU A 372 -11.92 -20.31 25.88
C GLU A 372 -12.01 -18.77 25.87
N HIS A 373 -11.20 -18.09 25.05
CA HIS A 373 -11.09 -16.64 25.10
C HIS A 373 -11.01 -15.98 23.71
N PRO A 374 -11.81 -14.91 23.43
CA PRO A 374 -11.90 -14.29 22.10
C PRO A 374 -10.70 -13.43 21.71
N PHE A 375 -9.83 -13.06 22.65
CA PHE A 375 -8.64 -12.21 22.42
C PHE A 375 -7.33 -13.01 22.42
N LEU A 376 -7.39 -14.34 22.35
CA LEU A 376 -6.24 -15.23 22.22
C LEU A 376 -6.37 -16.04 20.93
N THR A 377 -5.26 -16.25 20.23
CA THR A 377 -5.27 -16.99 18.97
C THR A 377 -5.71 -18.44 19.15
N HIS A 378 -6.68 -18.87 18.35
CA HIS A 378 -7.24 -20.21 18.41
C HIS A 378 -6.42 -21.22 17.61
N LEU A 379 -6.12 -22.35 18.26
CA LEU A 379 -5.47 -23.51 17.63
C LEU A 379 -6.50 -24.50 17.12
N TYR A 380 -6.61 -24.61 15.80
CA TYR A 380 -7.52 -25.54 15.14
C TYR A 380 -7.06 -26.99 15.33
N CYS A 381 -5.81 -27.29 14.97
CA CYS A 381 -5.22 -28.61 15.17
C CYS A 381 -3.69 -28.56 15.16
N THR A 382 -3.08 -29.66 15.57
CA THR A 382 -1.63 -29.89 15.41
C THR A 382 -1.39 -31.24 14.77
N PHE A 383 -0.36 -31.32 13.94
CA PHE A 383 0.10 -32.58 13.36
C PHE A 383 1.62 -32.53 13.15
N GLN A 384 2.21 -33.67 12.84
CA GLN A 384 3.65 -33.77 12.65
C GLN A 384 3.99 -34.70 11.49
N THR A 385 5.08 -34.41 10.79
CA THR A 385 5.73 -35.34 9.87
C THR A 385 6.99 -35.90 10.52
N LYS A 386 7.79 -36.68 9.78
CA LYS A 386 9.08 -37.16 10.27
C LYS A 386 10.03 -35.99 10.58
N GLU A 387 9.96 -34.91 9.79
CA GLU A 387 10.90 -33.79 9.82
C GLU A 387 10.34 -32.54 10.52
N ASN A 388 9.02 -32.33 10.55
CA ASN A 388 8.42 -31.07 10.99
C ASN A 388 7.26 -31.25 11.97
N LEU A 389 7.03 -30.23 12.80
CA LEU A 389 5.83 -30.02 13.62
C LEU A 389 4.99 -28.91 12.99
N PHE A 390 3.67 -29.09 12.96
CA PHE A 390 2.73 -28.14 12.37
C PHE A 390 1.65 -27.72 13.38
N PHE A 391 1.45 -26.41 13.49
CA PHE A 391 0.39 -25.79 14.26
C PHE A 391 -0.55 -25.07 13.30
N VAL A 392 -1.80 -25.53 13.21
CA VAL A 392 -2.84 -24.92 12.38
C VAL A 392 -3.64 -23.98 13.28
N MET A 393 -3.48 -22.69 13.04
CA MET A 393 -4.09 -21.63 13.84
C MET A 393 -5.07 -20.84 12.98
N GLU A 394 -5.99 -20.12 13.60
CA GLU A 394 -6.81 -19.15 12.88
C GLU A 394 -5.94 -18.14 12.11
N TYR A 395 -6.43 -17.70 10.95
CA TYR A 395 -5.74 -16.71 10.14
C TYR A 395 -6.23 -15.29 10.47
N LEU A 396 -5.36 -14.47 11.05
CA LEU A 396 -5.61 -13.07 11.39
C LEU A 396 -5.12 -12.16 10.24
N ASN A 397 -6.06 -11.63 9.46
CA ASN A 397 -5.78 -10.98 8.19
C ASN A 397 -5.48 -9.47 8.28
N GLY A 398 -5.58 -8.87 9.46
CA GLY A 398 -5.42 -7.42 9.63
C GLY A 398 -4.02 -6.97 10.03
N GLY A 399 -3.03 -7.87 10.10
CA GLY A 399 -1.63 -7.54 10.37
C GLY A 399 -1.31 -7.32 11.85
N ASP A 400 -0.03 -7.19 12.18
CA ASP A 400 0.41 -7.02 13.56
C ASP A 400 0.28 -5.58 14.08
N LEU A 401 0.25 -5.41 15.40
CA LEU A 401 0.13 -4.11 16.07
C LEU A 401 1.26 -3.15 15.67
N MET A 402 2.48 -3.66 15.47
CA MET A 402 3.63 -2.86 15.08
C MET A 402 3.44 -2.25 13.68
N PHE A 403 2.92 -3.01 12.71
CA PHE A 403 2.57 -2.51 11.38
C PHE A 403 1.63 -1.29 11.47
N HIS A 404 0.61 -1.36 12.34
CA HIS A 404 -0.33 -0.25 12.53
C HIS A 404 0.28 0.95 13.26
N ILE A 405 1.14 0.71 14.27
CA ILE A 405 1.87 1.78 14.97
C ILE A 405 2.85 2.47 14.02
N GLN A 406 3.58 1.72 13.20
CA GLN A 406 4.51 2.28 12.21
C GLN A 406 3.79 3.13 11.15
N ALA A 407 2.58 2.72 10.73
CA ALA A 407 1.77 3.47 9.78
C ALA A 407 1.15 4.74 10.38
N CYS A 408 0.73 4.70 11.65
CA CYS A 408 0.01 5.80 12.31
C CYS A 408 0.89 6.67 13.22
N HIS A 409 2.17 6.30 13.42
CA HIS A 409 3.11 6.76 14.45
C HIS A 409 2.67 6.51 15.90
N ARG A 410 1.44 6.87 16.26
CA ARG A 410 0.82 6.64 17.57
C ARG A 410 -0.68 6.49 17.41
N PHE A 411 -1.29 5.67 18.26
CA PHE A 411 -2.75 5.62 18.36
C PHE A 411 -3.28 6.77 19.21
N ASP A 412 -4.50 7.20 18.89
CA ASP A 412 -5.25 8.11 19.74
C ASP A 412 -5.67 7.41 21.03
N LEU A 413 -5.97 8.20 22.06
CA LEU A 413 -6.30 7.67 23.39
C LEU A 413 -7.47 6.66 23.36
N PRO A 414 -8.61 6.93 22.69
CA PRO A 414 -9.73 5.98 22.67
C PRO A 414 -9.34 4.62 22.07
N ARG A 415 -8.58 4.63 20.97
CA ARG A 415 -8.10 3.43 20.30
C ARG A 415 -7.09 2.67 21.15
N SER A 416 -6.16 3.39 21.78
CA SER A 416 -5.17 2.82 22.68
C SER A 416 -5.85 2.15 23.89
N THR A 417 -6.84 2.80 24.49
CA THR A 417 -7.63 2.25 25.60
C THR A 417 -8.39 0.99 25.16
N PHE A 418 -9.02 1.01 23.99
CA PHE A 418 -9.76 -0.14 23.48
C PHE A 418 -8.85 -1.36 23.30
N TYR A 419 -7.69 -1.21 22.66
CA TYR A 419 -6.74 -2.31 22.47
C TYR A 419 -6.08 -2.76 23.77
N ALA A 420 -5.77 -1.83 24.67
CA ALA A 420 -5.26 -2.15 25.99
C ALA A 420 -6.27 -3.00 26.78
N ALA A 421 -7.57 -2.70 26.69
CA ALA A 421 -8.61 -3.49 27.33
C ALA A 421 -8.68 -4.93 26.79
N GLU A 422 -8.64 -5.12 25.46
CA GLU A 422 -8.62 -6.46 24.85
C GLU A 422 -7.39 -7.28 25.28
N ILE A 423 -6.21 -6.65 25.29
CA ILE A 423 -4.96 -7.29 25.75
C ILE A 423 -5.06 -7.68 27.22
N VAL A 424 -5.54 -6.79 28.07
CA VAL A 424 -5.70 -7.04 29.51
C VAL A 424 -6.66 -8.20 29.76
N CYS A 425 -7.77 -8.29 29.03
CA CYS A 425 -8.69 -9.43 29.12
C CYS A 425 -7.97 -10.76 28.78
N GLY A 426 -7.19 -10.78 27.70
CA GLY A 426 -6.42 -11.98 27.30
C GLY A 426 -5.39 -12.39 28.34
N LEU A 427 -4.63 -11.43 28.87
CA LEU A 427 -3.64 -11.68 29.91
C LEU A 427 -4.29 -12.12 31.23
N GLN A 428 -5.43 -11.54 31.61
CA GLN A 428 -6.16 -11.93 32.80
C GLN A 428 -6.64 -13.39 32.72
N PHE A 429 -7.11 -13.83 31.55
CA PHE A 429 -7.44 -15.24 31.32
C PHE A 429 -6.21 -16.14 31.51
N LEU A 430 -5.07 -15.82 30.88
CA LEU A 430 -3.84 -16.60 31.04
C LEU A 430 -3.39 -16.67 32.50
N HIS A 431 -3.42 -15.54 33.20
CA HIS A 431 -3.07 -15.46 34.62
C HIS A 431 -4.02 -16.31 35.49
N SER A 432 -5.32 -16.34 35.17
CA SER A 432 -6.30 -17.20 35.87
C SER A 432 -6.01 -18.70 35.74
N LYS A 433 -5.29 -19.10 34.68
CA LYS A 433 -4.85 -20.48 34.44
C LYS A 433 -3.40 -20.73 34.92
N GLY A 434 -2.80 -19.77 35.64
CA GLY A 434 -1.42 -19.86 36.15
C GLY A 434 -0.33 -19.69 35.07
N ILE A 435 -0.66 -19.09 33.92
CA ILE A 435 0.28 -18.88 32.80
C ILE A 435 0.72 -17.42 32.79
N VAL A 436 2.03 -17.16 32.86
CA VAL A 436 2.60 -15.80 32.76
C VAL A 436 3.17 -15.58 31.36
N TYR A 437 2.65 -14.58 30.64
CA TYR A 437 3.16 -14.20 29.32
C TYR A 437 4.40 -13.31 29.46
N ARG A 438 5.58 -13.81 29.05
CA ARG A 438 6.89 -13.16 29.30
C ARG A 438 7.59 -12.53 28.08
N TYR A 439 6.94 -12.47 26.91
CA TYR A 439 7.55 -11.99 25.66
C TYR A 439 7.18 -10.55 25.29
N THR A 440 7.96 -9.93 24.40
CA THR A 440 7.72 -8.60 23.85
C THR A 440 6.38 -8.55 23.08
N LEU A 441 5.40 -7.87 23.68
CA LEU A 441 3.98 -7.87 23.27
C LEU A 441 3.72 -7.34 21.85
N LEU A 442 4.51 -6.39 21.36
CA LEU A 442 4.18 -5.62 20.16
C LEU A 442 4.15 -6.45 18.85
N TRP A 443 4.97 -7.50 18.74
CA TRP A 443 5.10 -8.30 17.52
C TRP A 443 4.18 -9.53 17.49
N LYS A 444 3.54 -9.84 18.62
CA LYS A 444 2.68 -11.02 18.79
C LYS A 444 1.20 -10.65 18.95
N LEU A 445 0.84 -9.40 18.69
CA LEU A 445 -0.52 -8.89 18.69
C LEU A 445 -0.98 -8.70 17.25
N TYR A 446 -2.06 -9.36 16.85
CA TYR A 446 -2.55 -9.39 15.47
C TYR A 446 -4.01 -8.95 15.37
N TRP A 447 -4.35 -8.17 14.34
CA TRP A 447 -5.72 -7.79 14.05
C TRP A 447 -6.49 -8.94 13.39
N GLY A 448 -7.57 -9.37 14.03
CA GLY A 448 -8.65 -10.12 13.40
C GLY A 448 -9.58 -9.20 12.60
N THR A 449 -10.76 -9.71 12.23
CA THR A 449 -11.77 -8.93 11.50
C THR A 449 -12.37 -7.78 12.32
N SER A 450 -12.27 -7.81 13.66
CA SER A 450 -12.78 -6.75 14.54
C SER A 450 -12.05 -6.59 15.88
N THR A 451 -11.08 -7.43 16.22
CA THR A 451 -10.45 -7.52 17.55
C THR A 451 -8.93 -7.66 17.45
N LEU A 452 -8.20 -7.27 18.49
CA LEU A 452 -6.78 -7.56 18.65
C LEU A 452 -6.58 -8.88 19.42
N CYS A 453 -5.86 -9.83 18.83
CA CYS A 453 -5.58 -11.13 19.44
C CYS A 453 -4.11 -11.28 19.81
N VAL A 454 -3.83 -11.93 20.96
CA VAL A 454 -2.50 -12.35 21.39
C VAL A 454 -2.18 -13.73 20.81
N SER A 455 -1.08 -13.81 20.06
CA SER A 455 -0.50 -15.05 19.53
C SER A 455 0.62 -15.64 20.38
#